data_AF-A0A2K3MKD3-F1
#
_entry.id   AF-A0A2K3MKD3-F1
#
_cell.length_a   1.000
_cell.length_b   1.000
_cell.length_c   1.000
_cell.angle_alpha   90.00
_cell.angle_beta   90.00
_cell.angle_gamma   90.00
#
_symmetry.space_group_name_H-M   'P 1'
#
loop_
_entity.id
_entity.type
_entity.pdbx_description
1 polymer ?
#
loop_
_entity_poly.entity_id
_entity_poly.type
_entity_poly.pdbx_seq_one_letter_code
_entity_poly.pdbx_strand_id
1 'polypeptide(L)'
;EAFRKVYEWKFINSLELWTDAIRAYSSQSDFKQLAYPLTQIISGVARLVPTARYIPLRLRCIRMLNKLAASTQSFVPVSMLLLDMLEMKELNRPPTGGVGKAVDLHCILKVSKPTLKTRAFQEACVFSVVEELAEHLALWSYSVAFMELSFIPIVRLRSFCKLTKVERFRREMRQLIREVSL
;
A
#
# COMPACT_ATOMS: atom_id res chain seq x y z
N GLU A 1 21.93 8.95 9.10
CA GLU A 1 21.16 9.91 9.91
C GLU A 1 19.80 10.33 9.34
N ALA A 2 19.76 11.05 8.21
CA ALA A 2 18.59 11.86 7.83
C ALA A 2 17.27 11.08 7.62
N PHE A 3 17.32 9.91 6.96
CA PHE A 3 16.11 9.13 6.68
C PHE A 3 15.38 8.65 7.95
N ARG A 4 16.10 8.51 9.08
CA ARG A 4 15.48 8.05 10.33
C ARG A 4 14.46 9.05 10.84
N LYS A 5 14.75 10.35 10.74
CA LYS A 5 13.82 11.44 11.10
C LYS A 5 12.52 11.38 10.28
N VAL A 6 12.62 10.99 9.01
CA VAL A 6 11.46 10.80 8.12
C VAL A 6 10.66 9.55 8.51
N TYR A 7 11.34 8.51 9.01
CA TYR A 7 10.75 7.22 9.38
C TYR A 7 10.45 7.12 10.89
N GLU A 8 10.17 8.26 11.52
CA GLU A 8 9.74 8.38 12.91
C GLU A 8 8.25 8.70 13.00
N TRP A 9 7.62 8.29 14.11
CA TRP A 9 6.20 8.51 14.37
C TRP A 9 5.78 9.97 14.28
N LYS A 10 6.61 10.90 14.79
CA LYS A 10 6.31 12.33 14.74
C LYS A 10 6.09 12.83 13.31
N PHE A 11 6.96 12.40 12.39
CA PHE A 11 6.86 12.79 10.99
C PHE A 11 5.67 12.11 10.30
N ILE A 12 5.49 10.81 10.50
CA ILE A 12 4.38 10.06 9.89
C ILE A 12 3.02 10.57 10.39
N ASN A 13 2.87 10.83 11.69
CA ASN A 13 1.64 11.38 12.26
C ASN A 13 1.37 12.80 11.74
N SER A 14 2.41 13.60 11.49
CA SER A 14 2.24 14.91 10.87
C SER A 14 1.70 14.78 9.44
N LEU A 15 2.17 13.81 8.66
CA LEU A 15 1.63 13.55 7.32
C LEU A 15 0.15 13.15 7.38
N GLU A 16 -0.21 12.26 8.30
CA GLU A 16 -1.60 11.83 8.49
C GLU A 16 -2.52 12.99 8.87
N LEU A 17 -2.08 13.84 9.80
CA LEU A 17 -2.81 15.05 10.19
C LEU A 17 -3.07 15.95 8.98
N TRP A 18 -2.05 16.20 8.16
CA TRP A 18 -2.19 17.00 6.95
C TRP A 18 -3.08 16.33 5.89
N THR A 19 -3.01 15.00 5.76
CA THR A 19 -3.92 14.24 4.90
C THR A 19 -5.37 14.43 5.33
N ASP A 20 -5.67 14.30 6.62
CA ASP A 20 -7.03 14.48 7.12
C ASP A 20 -7.50 15.95 7.04
N ALA A 21 -6.61 16.92 7.26
CA ALA A 21 -6.93 18.34 7.07
C ALA A 21 -7.30 18.64 5.62
N ILE A 22 -6.47 18.21 4.65
CA ILE A 22 -6.77 18.42 3.23
C ILE A 22 -8.06 17.71 2.82
N ARG A 23 -8.31 16.51 3.36
CA ARG A 23 -9.54 15.77 3.10
C ARG A 23 -10.77 16.48 3.64
N ALA A 24 -10.71 17.05 4.84
CA ALA A 24 -11.81 17.76 5.46
C ALA A 24 -12.15 19.08 4.74
N TYR A 25 -11.14 19.73 4.15
CA TYR A 25 -11.27 21.03 3.49
C TYR A 25 -11.04 20.96 1.97
N SER A 26 -11.30 19.83 1.32
CA SER A 26 -10.97 19.61 -0.10
C SER A 26 -11.72 20.52 -1.08
N SER A 27 -12.84 21.12 -0.64
CA SER A 27 -13.60 22.13 -1.39
C SER A 27 -12.98 23.53 -1.34
N GLN A 28 -12.08 23.80 -0.39
CA GLN A 28 -11.40 25.08 -0.28
C GLN A 28 -10.18 25.10 -1.21
N SER A 29 -10.05 26.16 -2.01
CA SER A 29 -8.97 26.32 -3.00
C SER A 29 -7.59 26.14 -2.40
N ASP A 30 -7.37 26.74 -1.23
CA ASP A 30 -6.06 26.83 -0.60
C ASP A 30 -5.58 25.46 -0.11
N PHE A 31 -6.47 24.68 0.50
CA PHE A 31 -6.17 23.30 0.91
C PHE A 31 -6.01 22.37 -0.28
N LYS A 32 -6.77 22.55 -1.35
CA LYS A 32 -6.64 21.76 -2.57
C LYS A 32 -5.25 21.91 -3.21
N GLN A 33 -4.66 23.11 -3.17
CA GLN A 33 -3.30 23.36 -3.68
C GLN A 33 -2.23 22.56 -2.92
N LEU A 34 -2.44 22.27 -1.64
CA LEU A 34 -1.50 21.50 -0.81
C LEU A 34 -1.54 19.98 -1.10
N ALA A 35 -2.59 19.50 -1.76
CA ALA A 35 -2.77 18.07 -2.00
C ALA A 35 -1.66 17.47 -2.87
N TYR A 36 -1.24 18.17 -3.92
CA TYR A 36 -0.18 17.69 -4.81
C TYR A 36 1.20 17.66 -4.12
N PRO A 37 1.67 18.74 -3.47
CA PRO A 37 2.89 18.70 -2.66
C PRO A 37 2.88 17.58 -1.60
N LEU A 38 1.77 17.42 -0.88
CA LEU A 38 1.67 16.38 0.14
C LEU A 38 1.74 14.97 -0.48
N THR A 39 1.05 14.75 -1.59
CA THR A 39 1.11 13.51 -2.37
C THR A 39 2.55 13.17 -2.79
N GLN A 40 3.31 14.16 -3.26
CA GLN A 40 4.72 13.97 -3.63
C GLN A 40 5.59 13.59 -2.43
N ILE A 41 5.42 14.28 -1.29
CA ILE A 41 6.15 13.98 -0.06
C ILE A 41 5.86 12.55 0.39
N ILE A 42 4.58 12.19 0.53
CA ILE A 42 4.17 10.86 0.97
C ILE A 42 4.68 9.77 0.00
N SER A 43 4.60 10.02 -1.31
CA SER A 43 5.12 9.10 -2.33
C SER A 43 6.64 8.91 -2.23
N GLY A 44 7.38 9.99 -1.94
CA GLY A 44 8.82 9.93 -1.67
C GLY A 44 9.13 9.12 -0.41
N VAL A 45 8.38 9.33 0.66
CA VAL A 45 8.52 8.59 1.93
C VAL A 45 8.30 7.09 1.72
N ALA A 46 7.26 6.70 0.97
CA ALA A 46 6.95 5.30 0.66
C ALA A 46 8.10 4.59 -0.08
N ARG A 47 8.88 5.32 -0.90
CA ARG A 47 10.00 4.78 -1.69
C ARG A 47 11.38 4.95 -1.06
N LEU A 48 11.49 5.71 0.04
CA LEU A 48 12.77 6.18 0.56
C LEU A 48 13.75 5.06 0.92
N VAL A 49 13.30 3.99 1.59
CA VAL A 49 14.17 2.86 1.98
C VAL A 49 13.60 1.56 1.44
N PRO A 50 14.24 0.85 0.48
CA PRO A 50 13.69 -0.32 -0.19
C PRO A 50 13.92 -1.64 0.60
N THR A 51 13.45 -1.73 1.84
CA THR A 51 13.48 -2.98 2.65
C THR A 51 12.09 -3.44 3.09
N ALA A 52 11.87 -4.76 3.21
CA ALA A 52 10.61 -5.34 3.66
C ALA A 52 10.27 -4.93 5.12
N ARG A 53 11.29 -4.53 5.89
CA ARG A 53 11.12 -4.10 7.30
C ARG A 53 10.19 -2.91 7.47
N TYR A 54 10.04 -2.07 6.44
CA TYR A 54 9.20 -0.87 6.45
C TYR A 54 7.92 -1.04 5.62
N ILE A 55 7.51 -2.27 5.26
CA ILE A 55 6.19 -2.51 4.64
C ILE A 55 5.04 -1.88 5.45
N PRO A 56 4.99 -1.96 6.80
CA PRO A 56 3.93 -1.31 7.57
C PRO A 56 3.84 0.20 7.31
N LEU A 57 4.98 0.89 7.33
CA LEU A 57 5.07 2.32 7.02
C LEU A 57 4.64 2.61 5.57
N ARG A 58 5.04 1.79 4.60
CA ARG A 58 4.63 1.97 3.20
C ARG A 58 3.12 1.83 3.02
N LEU A 59 2.50 0.82 3.64
CA LEU A 59 1.05 0.64 3.62
C LEU A 59 0.33 1.85 4.22
N ARG A 60 0.85 2.39 5.32
CA ARG A 60 0.33 3.62 5.92
C ARG A 60 0.44 4.82 4.98
N CYS A 61 1.56 4.95 4.25
CA CYS A 61 1.68 5.96 3.19
C CYS A 61 0.65 5.77 2.06
N ILE A 62 0.47 4.54 1.58
CA ILE A 62 -0.48 4.23 0.51
C ILE A 62 -1.92 4.55 0.92
N ARG A 63 -2.31 4.24 2.16
CA ARG A 63 -3.62 4.64 2.73
C ARG A 63 -3.84 6.14 2.66
N MET A 64 -2.84 6.92 3.06
CA MET A 64 -2.92 8.39 2.97
C MET A 64 -3.08 8.85 1.52
N LEU A 65 -2.34 8.24 0.58
CA LEU A 65 -2.44 8.56 -0.84
C LEU A 65 -3.82 8.23 -1.43
N ASN A 66 -4.38 7.06 -1.10
CA ASN A 66 -5.74 6.68 -1.50
C ASN A 66 -6.79 7.66 -0.95
N LYS A 67 -6.68 8.05 0.34
CA LYS A 67 -7.56 9.06 0.95
C LYS A 67 -7.47 10.41 0.25
N LEU A 68 -6.26 10.88 -0.07
CA LEU A 68 -6.05 12.13 -0.80
C LEU A 68 -6.66 12.07 -2.20
N ALA A 69 -6.40 10.99 -2.94
CA ALA A 69 -6.95 10.77 -4.27
C ALA A 69 -8.48 10.82 -4.27
N ALA A 70 -9.12 10.14 -3.33
CA ALA A 70 -10.58 10.13 -3.19
C ALA A 70 -11.14 11.52 -2.86
N SER A 71 -10.49 12.25 -1.95
CA SER A 71 -10.97 13.57 -1.52
C SER A 71 -10.80 14.69 -2.55
N THR A 72 -9.76 14.58 -3.39
CA THR A 72 -9.40 15.62 -4.36
C THR A 72 -9.83 15.29 -5.79
N GLN A 73 -10.32 14.07 -6.01
CA GLN A 73 -10.65 13.54 -7.34
C GLN A 73 -9.46 13.65 -8.30
N SER A 74 -8.24 13.48 -7.76
CA SER A 74 -6.99 13.54 -8.50
C SER A 74 -6.33 12.17 -8.53
N PHE A 75 -5.86 11.77 -9.71
CA PHE A 75 -5.23 10.47 -9.88
C PHE A 75 -3.86 10.42 -9.21
N VAL A 76 -3.68 9.45 -8.30
CA VAL A 76 -2.42 9.13 -7.65
C VAL A 76 -2.04 7.68 -7.95
N PRO A 77 -0.92 7.40 -8.63
CA PRO A 77 -0.55 6.04 -9.04
C PRO A 77 0.04 5.24 -7.87
N VAL A 78 -0.81 4.66 -7.02
CA VAL A 78 -0.36 3.82 -5.89
C VAL A 78 -0.19 2.34 -6.24
N SER A 79 -0.80 1.88 -7.33
CA SER A 79 -0.80 0.48 -7.75
C SER A 79 0.61 -0.11 -7.84
N MET A 80 1.56 0.62 -8.44
CA MET A 80 2.95 0.15 -8.57
C MET A 80 3.64 -0.02 -7.21
N LEU A 81 3.40 0.89 -6.25
CA LEU A 81 3.98 0.78 -4.90
C LEU A 81 3.49 -0.49 -4.18
N LEU A 82 2.23 -0.85 -4.38
CA LEU A 82 1.61 -2.05 -3.83
C LEU A 82 2.17 -3.33 -4.48
N LEU A 83 2.22 -3.35 -5.81
CA LEU A 83 2.70 -4.50 -6.58
C LEU A 83 4.19 -4.78 -6.33
N ASP A 84 5.01 -3.74 -6.19
CA ASP A 84 6.43 -3.88 -5.86
C ASP A 84 6.64 -4.53 -4.48
N MET A 85 5.72 -4.33 -3.53
CA MET A 85 5.78 -5.03 -2.24
C MET A 85 5.52 -6.53 -2.38
N LEU A 86 4.59 -6.96 -3.25
CA LEU A 86 4.32 -8.38 -3.50
C LEU A 86 5.51 -9.11 -4.11
N GLU A 87 6.36 -8.40 -4.85
CA GLU A 87 7.54 -8.96 -5.48
C GLU A 87 8.75 -9.08 -4.57
N MET A 88 8.67 -8.52 -3.36
CA MET A 88 9.72 -8.69 -2.36
C MET A 88 9.89 -10.18 -2.01
N LYS A 89 11.16 -10.60 -1.89
CA LYS A 89 11.53 -12.01 -1.63
C LYS A 89 10.88 -12.55 -0.34
N GLU A 90 10.59 -11.65 0.58
CA GLU A 90 9.95 -11.93 1.85
C GLU A 90 8.45 -12.23 1.72
N LEU A 91 7.75 -11.74 0.70
CA LEU A 91 6.31 -11.97 0.51
C LEU A 91 6.01 -13.01 -0.58
N ASN A 92 6.91 -13.22 -1.53
CA ASN A 92 6.73 -14.20 -2.61
C ASN A 92 7.17 -15.63 -2.26
N ARG A 93 7.81 -15.84 -1.10
CA ARG A 93 8.24 -17.15 -0.60
C ARG A 93 7.42 -17.60 0.61
N PRO A 94 7.24 -18.93 0.79
CA PRO A 94 6.61 -19.46 2.00
C PRO A 94 7.30 -18.99 3.29
N PRO A 95 6.54 -18.81 4.38
CA PRO A 95 7.11 -18.41 5.66
C PRO A 95 8.05 -19.49 6.19
N THR A 96 9.17 -19.06 6.77
CA THR A 96 10.21 -19.94 7.35
C THR A 96 10.39 -19.73 8.84
N GLY A 97 9.75 -18.70 9.42
CA GLY A 97 9.85 -18.29 10.82
C GLY A 97 8.70 -18.79 11.71
N GLY A 98 8.00 -19.85 11.31
CA GLY A 98 6.83 -20.39 12.03
C GLY A 98 5.61 -19.48 11.98
N VAL A 99 4.64 -19.73 12.87
CA VAL A 99 3.36 -18.99 12.91
C VAL A 99 3.58 -17.50 13.23
N GLY A 100 4.42 -17.21 14.22
CA GLY A 100 4.63 -15.85 14.72
C GLY A 100 3.47 -15.34 15.58
N LYS A 101 3.62 -14.13 16.12
CA LYS A 101 2.56 -13.42 16.84
C LYS A 101 1.72 -12.61 15.86
N ALA A 102 0.45 -12.39 16.20
CA ALA A 102 -0.39 -11.45 15.46
C ALA A 102 0.29 -10.08 15.38
N VAL A 103 0.23 -9.45 14.20
CA VAL A 103 0.86 -8.16 13.93
C VAL A 103 -0.21 -7.18 13.48
N ASP A 104 -0.39 -6.10 14.22
CA ASP A 104 -1.16 -4.96 13.75
C ASP A 104 -0.25 -4.00 12.98
N LEU A 105 -0.44 -3.94 11.66
CA LEU A 105 0.32 -3.07 10.77
C LEU A 105 0.02 -1.59 10.96
N HIS A 106 -1.08 -1.22 11.64
CA HIS A 106 -1.44 0.16 11.91
C HIS A 106 -0.61 0.74 13.06
N CYS A 107 -0.20 -0.07 14.03
CA CYS A 107 0.48 0.37 15.25
C CYS A 107 2.00 0.26 15.19
N ILE A 108 2.58 -0.03 14.03
CA ILE A 108 4.02 -0.20 13.84
C ILE A 108 4.51 0.47 12.56
N LEU A 109 5.74 1.03 12.59
CA LEU A 109 6.41 1.54 11.40
C LEU A 109 7.45 0.57 10.85
N LYS A 110 8.00 -0.28 11.71
CA LYS A 110 9.15 -1.13 11.40
C LYS A 110 9.08 -2.46 12.15
N VAL A 111 9.49 -3.52 11.47
CA VAL A 111 9.64 -4.85 12.09
C VAL A 111 11.09 -5.33 12.17
N SER A 112 11.31 -6.35 13.00
CA SER A 112 12.59 -7.06 13.10
C SER A 112 12.80 -7.99 11.89
N LYS A 113 14.06 -8.37 11.61
CA LYS A 113 14.35 -9.34 10.51
C LYS A 113 13.71 -10.72 10.76
N PRO A 114 13.67 -11.28 11.98
CA PRO A 114 12.94 -12.51 12.25
C PRO A 114 11.44 -12.42 11.97
N THR A 115 10.81 -11.30 12.35
CA THR A 115 9.37 -11.09 12.13
C THR A 115 8.99 -11.19 10.66
N LEU A 116 9.84 -10.73 9.74
CA LEU A 116 9.60 -10.82 8.29
C LEU A 116 9.35 -12.24 7.78
N LYS A 117 9.91 -13.24 8.47
CA LYS A 117 9.81 -14.65 8.08
C LYS A 117 8.59 -15.35 8.66
N THR A 118 7.89 -14.70 9.58
CA THR A 118 6.73 -15.29 10.26
C THR A 118 5.52 -15.29 9.34
N ARG A 119 4.71 -16.35 9.45
CA ARG A 119 3.47 -16.48 8.68
C ARG A 119 2.50 -15.34 8.97
N ALA A 120 2.28 -15.00 10.24
CA ALA A 120 1.36 -13.95 10.65
C ALA A 120 1.70 -12.59 10.01
N PHE A 121 2.99 -12.23 9.95
CA PHE A 121 3.42 -10.98 9.31
C PHE A 121 3.23 -11.01 7.80
N GLN A 122 3.67 -12.07 7.12
CA GLN A 122 3.51 -12.19 5.66
C GLN A 122 2.04 -12.16 5.25
N GLU A 123 1.16 -12.86 5.98
CA GLU A 123 -0.28 -12.86 5.75
C GLU A 123 -0.87 -11.46 5.91
N ALA A 124 -0.59 -10.79 7.03
CA ALA A 124 -1.06 -9.43 7.26
C ALA A 124 -0.62 -8.48 6.13
N CYS A 125 0.65 -8.55 5.71
CA CYS A 125 1.15 -7.70 4.63
C CYS A 125 0.46 -7.99 3.30
N VAL A 126 0.36 -9.26 2.89
CA VAL A 126 -0.26 -9.61 1.60
C VAL A 126 -1.72 -9.20 1.57
N PHE A 127 -2.48 -9.46 2.64
CA PHE A 127 -3.90 -9.10 2.70
C PHE A 127 -4.11 -7.58 2.69
N SER A 128 -3.34 -6.82 3.48
CA SER A 128 -3.41 -5.36 3.41
C SER A 128 -2.99 -4.81 2.04
N VAL A 129 -2.05 -5.43 1.34
CA VAL A 129 -1.71 -4.99 -0.03
C VAL A 129 -2.89 -5.20 -1.00
N VAL A 130 -3.57 -6.34 -0.90
CA VAL A 130 -4.76 -6.63 -1.73
C VAL A 130 -5.89 -5.64 -1.42
N GLU A 131 -6.15 -5.39 -0.14
CA GLU A 131 -7.15 -4.44 0.33
C GLU A 131 -6.90 -3.02 -0.19
N GLU A 132 -5.69 -2.49 -0.02
CA GLU A 132 -5.36 -1.15 -0.51
C GLU A 132 -5.36 -1.04 -2.05
N LEU A 133 -5.06 -2.15 -2.75
CA LEU A 133 -5.17 -2.20 -4.21
C LEU A 133 -6.62 -2.22 -4.66
N ALA A 134 -7.49 -2.95 -3.95
CA ALA A 134 -8.91 -2.98 -4.20
C ALA A 134 -9.53 -1.58 -3.99
N GLU A 135 -9.22 -0.92 -2.88
CA GLU A 135 -9.62 0.47 -2.60
C GLU A 135 -9.18 1.43 -3.72
N HIS A 136 -7.93 1.32 -4.17
CA HIS A 136 -7.43 2.13 -5.27
C HIS A 136 -8.19 1.89 -6.58
N LEU A 137 -8.42 0.63 -6.96
CA LEU A 137 -9.11 0.29 -8.20
C LEU A 137 -10.59 0.68 -8.14
N ALA A 138 -11.24 0.47 -7.00
CA ALA A 138 -12.63 0.86 -6.78
C ALA A 138 -12.83 2.37 -6.97
N LEU A 139 -11.89 3.19 -6.49
CA LEU A 139 -11.92 4.65 -6.68
C LEU A 139 -11.98 5.07 -8.15
N TRP A 140 -11.36 4.29 -9.05
CA TRP A 140 -11.29 4.61 -10.48
C TRP A 140 -12.18 3.74 -11.36
N SER A 141 -13.06 2.92 -10.76
CA SER A 141 -13.90 1.93 -11.48
C SER A 141 -14.84 2.56 -12.51
N TYR A 142 -15.32 3.78 -12.25
CA TYR A 142 -16.18 4.55 -13.16
C TYR A 142 -15.41 5.43 -14.15
N SER A 143 -14.08 5.39 -14.14
CA SER A 143 -13.26 6.14 -15.10
C SER A 143 -13.29 5.46 -16.47
N VAL A 144 -13.37 6.24 -17.54
CA VAL A 144 -13.21 5.72 -18.92
C VAL A 144 -11.84 5.07 -19.14
N ALA A 145 -10.83 5.43 -18.33
CA ALA A 145 -9.48 4.88 -18.38
C ALA A 145 -9.31 3.63 -17.48
N PHE A 146 -10.38 3.11 -16.87
CA PHE A 146 -10.27 2.02 -15.89
C PHE A 146 -9.64 0.75 -16.49
N MET A 147 -9.92 0.45 -17.76
CA MET A 147 -9.34 -0.72 -18.43
C MET A 147 -7.81 -0.62 -18.50
N GLU A 148 -7.29 0.55 -18.84
CA GLU A 148 -5.85 0.83 -18.87
C GLU A 148 -5.25 0.82 -17.46
N LEU A 149 -5.94 1.41 -16.49
CA LEU A 149 -5.49 1.50 -15.10
C LEU A 149 -5.42 0.13 -14.40
N SER A 150 -6.37 -0.76 -14.70
CA SER A 150 -6.47 -2.09 -14.09
C SER A 150 -5.59 -3.15 -14.78
N PHE A 151 -5.20 -2.93 -16.03
CA PHE A 151 -4.44 -3.91 -16.83
C PHE A 151 -3.14 -4.36 -16.15
N ILE A 152 -2.27 -3.41 -15.77
CA ILE A 152 -0.98 -3.72 -15.15
C ILE A 152 -1.15 -4.42 -13.78
N PRO A 153 -2.02 -3.94 -12.87
CA PRO A 153 -2.39 -4.69 -11.67
C PRO A 153 -2.80 -6.13 -11.96
N ILE A 154 -3.75 -6.37 -12.85
CA ILE A 154 -4.22 -7.73 -13.15
C ILE A 154 -3.08 -8.63 -13.64
N VAL A 155 -2.24 -8.14 -14.55
CA VAL A 155 -1.10 -8.91 -15.08
C VAL A 155 -0.11 -9.28 -13.98
N ARG A 156 0.25 -8.32 -13.12
CA ARG A 156 1.20 -8.53 -12.02
C ARG A 156 0.62 -9.44 -10.93
N LEU A 157 -0.66 -9.31 -10.61
CA LEU A 157 -1.37 -10.22 -9.70
C LEU A 157 -1.40 -11.66 -10.24
N ARG A 158 -1.68 -11.84 -11.54
CA ARG A 158 -1.60 -13.17 -12.19
C ARG A 158 -0.19 -13.75 -12.15
N SER A 159 0.84 -12.93 -12.33
CA SER A 159 2.23 -13.34 -12.20
C SER A 159 2.55 -13.80 -10.77
N PHE A 160 2.13 -13.02 -9.76
CA PHE A 160 2.32 -13.36 -8.36
C PHE A 160 1.65 -14.70 -7.99
N CYS A 161 0.43 -14.97 -8.48
CA CYS A 161 -0.26 -16.25 -8.29
C CYS A 161 0.54 -17.46 -8.79
N LYS A 162 1.26 -17.31 -9.91
CA LYS A 162 2.12 -18.36 -10.48
C LYS A 162 3.37 -18.59 -9.63
N LEU A 163 3.92 -17.53 -9.04
CA LEU A 163 5.17 -17.57 -8.26
C LEU A 163 4.97 -18.07 -6.82
N THR A 164 3.93 -17.58 -6.14
CA THR A 164 3.69 -17.95 -4.75
C THR A 164 3.28 -19.41 -4.64
N LYS A 165 3.76 -20.11 -3.60
CA LYS A 165 3.33 -21.48 -3.26
C LYS A 165 2.22 -21.50 -2.20
N VAL A 166 1.81 -20.33 -1.69
CA VAL A 166 0.85 -20.23 -0.59
C VAL A 166 -0.57 -20.05 -1.15
N GLU A 167 -1.40 -21.08 -1.00
CA GLU A 167 -2.73 -21.11 -1.64
C GLU A 167 -3.68 -20.01 -1.17
N ARG A 168 -3.61 -19.64 0.11
CA ARG A 168 -4.40 -18.53 0.67
C ARG A 168 -4.14 -17.22 -0.09
N PHE A 169 -2.88 -16.94 -0.45
CA PHE A 169 -2.52 -15.73 -1.19
C PHE A 169 -3.10 -15.80 -2.59
N ARG A 170 -2.99 -16.95 -3.27
CA ARG A 170 -3.60 -17.14 -4.59
C ARG A 170 -5.12 -16.95 -4.57
N ARG A 171 -5.79 -17.36 -3.50
CA ARG A 171 -7.24 -17.19 -3.37
C ARG A 171 -7.61 -15.71 -3.32
N GLU A 172 -7.01 -14.94 -2.43
CA GLU A 172 -7.28 -13.49 -2.31
C GLU A 172 -6.99 -12.74 -3.63
N MET A 173 -5.85 -13.04 -4.26
CA MET A 173 -5.49 -12.40 -5.54
C MET A 173 -6.46 -12.76 -6.67
N ARG A 174 -6.88 -14.03 -6.77
CA ARG A 174 -7.87 -14.46 -7.77
C ARG A 174 -9.24 -13.83 -7.54
N GLN A 175 -9.63 -13.65 -6.28
CA GLN A 175 -10.86 -12.94 -5.95
C GLN A 175 -10.81 -11.51 -6.47
N LEU A 176 -9.76 -10.75 -6.12
CA LEU A 176 -9.61 -9.38 -6.62
C LEU A 176 -9.55 -9.31 -8.15
N ILE A 177 -8.79 -10.20 -8.81
CA ILE A 177 -8.76 -10.26 -10.29
C ILE A 177 -10.16 -10.49 -10.86
N ARG A 178 -10.95 -11.38 -10.26
CA ARG A 178 -12.31 -11.67 -10.71
C ARG A 178 -13.20 -10.44 -10.57
N GLU A 179 -13.16 -9.76 -9.43
CA GLU A 179 -13.97 -8.57 -9.16
C GLU A 179 -13.65 -7.41 -10.12
N VAL A 180 -12.37 -7.22 -10.46
CA VAL A 180 -11.91 -6.14 -11.35
C VAL A 180 -12.18 -6.45 -12.83
N SER A 181 -12.34 -7.71 -13.20
CA SER A 181 -12.56 -8.14 -14.60
C SER A 181 -14.03 -8.29 -14.98
N LEU A 182 -14.96 -8.05 -14.05
CA LEU A 182 -16.41 -8.03 -14.28
C LEU A 182 -16.85 -6.63 -14.71
#